data_AF-A0A2K9NTP6-F1
#
_entry.id   AF-A0A2K9NTP6-F1
#
_cell.length_a   1.000
_cell.length_b   1.000
_cell.length_c   1.000
_cell.angle_alpha   90.00
_cell.angle_beta   90.00
_cell.angle_gamma   90.00
#
_symmetry.space_group_name_H-M   'P 1'
#
loop_
_entity.id
_entity.type
_entity.pdbx_description
1 polymer ?
#
loop_
_entity_poly.entity_id
_entity_poly.type
_entity_poly.pdbx_seq_one_letter_code
_entity_poly.pdbx_strand_id
1 'polypeptide(L)'
;MKKLWSFALILSLFSGPSMAANVVPENDLHIPPLRVKDFESVTEHDFNTVTRLLHKIYAPVVLEKSGLQLVMNATWNDDTVNAYATREVDTWTVHVAGGIARAKGMTKDSLALVVCHELGHHLGGAPRTFLYDGWPSAEGQADYWASSKCLKNYYAELKNEDVSINENVPEKVIKDCNFVYKNLGELKICIRTMLASLSFAHFLNHLPDAKTPVSIDAADDRIVKGTNTNNYPRPQCRFDTLYQGALCTVGSNVATSETDAKIGHCNDTNRPGARPRCWYKP
;
A
#
# COMPACT_ATOMS: atom_id res chain seq x y z
N MET A 1 32.00 15.13 59.48
CA MET A 1 30.72 15.24 58.76
C MET A 1 31.01 15.51 57.29
N LYS A 2 31.05 14.47 56.43
CA LYS A 2 31.18 14.63 54.98
C LYS A 2 29.81 14.31 54.36
N LYS A 3 29.16 15.32 53.78
CA LYS A 3 27.86 15.17 53.10
C LYS A 3 28.08 14.43 51.78
N LEU A 4 27.55 13.22 51.66
CA LEU A 4 27.39 12.53 50.38
C LEU A 4 26.26 13.21 49.61
N TRP A 5 26.57 13.69 48.41
CA TRP A 5 25.58 14.17 47.45
C TRP A 5 25.19 12.98 46.57
N SER A 6 23.99 12.43 46.80
CA SER A 6 23.40 11.45 45.91
C SER A 6 22.95 12.15 44.63
N PHE A 7 23.66 11.91 43.53
CA PHE A 7 23.17 12.25 42.20
C PHE A 7 22.10 11.23 41.82
N ALA A 8 20.83 11.65 41.85
CA ALA A 8 19.74 10.90 41.23
C ALA A 8 19.91 10.99 39.71
N LEU A 9 20.30 9.88 39.07
CA LEU A 9 20.34 9.75 37.63
C LEU A 9 18.90 9.66 37.13
N ILE A 10 18.33 10.77 36.68
CA ILE A 10 17.05 10.76 35.98
C ILE A 10 17.32 10.16 34.60
N LEU A 11 17.01 8.86 34.41
CA LEU A 11 16.90 8.29 33.08
C LEU A 11 15.71 8.95 32.39
N SER A 12 15.98 9.97 31.58
CA SER A 12 15.04 10.42 30.56
C SER A 12 14.87 9.26 29.57
N LEU A 13 13.70 8.61 29.60
CA LEU A 13 13.26 7.74 28.53
C LEU A 13 13.13 8.60 27.27
N PHE A 14 14.20 8.66 26.48
CA PHE A 14 14.11 9.12 25.10
C PHE A 14 13.31 8.05 24.35
N SER A 15 12.01 8.28 24.19
CA SER A 15 11.25 7.67 23.10
C SER A 15 11.93 8.12 21.81
N GLY A 16 12.69 7.22 21.17
CA GLY A 16 13.22 7.48 19.84
C GLY A 16 12.08 7.86 18.89
N PRO A 17 12.35 8.65 17.85
CA PRO A 17 11.33 9.02 16.88
C PRO A 17 10.69 7.75 16.33
N SER A 18 9.36 7.65 16.43
CA SER A 18 8.59 6.62 15.73
C SER A 18 8.87 6.78 14.24
N MET A 19 9.51 5.77 13.67
CA MET A 19 10.02 5.78 12.30
C MET A 19 8.91 5.33 11.35
N ALA A 20 8.23 6.30 10.73
CA ALA A 20 7.04 6.11 9.89
C ALA A 20 7.38 5.94 8.40
N ALA A 21 6.74 4.99 7.73
CA ALA A 21 6.75 4.84 6.27
C ALA A 21 5.42 5.35 5.71
N ASN A 22 5.41 6.37 4.84
CA ASN A 22 4.19 7.05 4.40
C ASN A 22 3.80 6.63 2.98
N VAL A 23 2.50 6.54 2.65
CA VAL A 23 2.07 6.22 1.28
C VAL A 23 2.47 7.27 0.26
N VAL A 24 2.50 8.55 0.61
CA VAL A 24 2.96 9.64 -0.28
C VAL A 24 3.98 10.51 0.42
N PRO A 25 4.87 11.21 -0.33
CA PRO A 25 5.74 12.21 0.24
C PRO A 25 4.97 13.22 1.11
N GLU A 26 5.66 13.83 2.06
CA GLU A 26 5.10 14.95 2.83
C GLU A 26 4.51 15.99 1.89
N ASN A 27 3.30 16.44 2.22
CA ASN A 27 2.53 17.38 1.43
C ASN A 27 1.64 18.22 2.35
N ASP A 28 1.20 19.37 1.84
CA ASP A 28 0.41 20.36 2.57
C ASP A 28 -1.10 20.26 2.27
N LEU A 29 -1.54 19.16 1.67
CA LEU A 29 -2.96 18.95 1.39
C LEU A 29 -3.71 18.54 2.65
N HIS A 30 -4.75 19.29 2.96
CA HIS A 30 -5.71 19.00 4.01
C HIS A 30 -7.13 19.01 3.44
N ILE A 31 -7.86 17.90 3.60
CA ILE A 31 -9.23 17.73 3.10
C ILE A 31 -10.14 17.42 4.29
N PRO A 32 -10.82 18.42 4.88
CA PRO A 32 -11.67 18.21 6.04
C PRO A 32 -12.93 17.40 5.68
N PRO A 33 -13.65 16.84 6.67
CA PRO A 33 -14.94 16.19 6.43
C PRO A 33 -15.90 17.11 5.67
N LEU A 34 -16.45 16.61 4.56
CA LEU A 34 -17.34 17.37 3.69
C LEU A 34 -18.63 17.75 4.43
N ARG A 35 -19.01 19.04 4.38
CA ARG A 35 -20.28 19.54 4.95
C ARG A 35 -21.48 19.35 4.00
N VAL A 36 -21.23 19.08 2.72
CA VAL A 36 -22.24 18.82 1.69
C VAL A 36 -21.83 17.56 0.94
N LYS A 37 -22.80 16.72 0.56
CA LYS A 37 -22.57 15.47 -0.19
C LYS A 37 -22.01 15.79 -1.59
N ASP A 38 -20.70 15.93 -1.71
CA ASP A 38 -20.05 15.73 -3.00
C ASP A 38 -20.04 14.22 -3.28
N PHE A 39 -20.71 13.83 -4.36
CA PHE A 39 -20.99 12.44 -4.72
C PHE A 39 -19.77 11.65 -5.22
N GLU A 40 -18.55 12.20 -5.14
CA GLU A 40 -17.33 11.64 -5.74
C GLU A 40 -16.27 11.17 -4.73
N SER A 41 -16.60 10.98 -3.45
CA SER A 41 -15.62 10.61 -2.41
C SER A 41 -16.04 9.42 -1.55
N VAL A 42 -15.06 8.75 -0.94
CA VAL A 42 -15.28 7.65 0.01
C VAL A 42 -16.05 8.18 1.22
N THR A 43 -17.18 7.55 1.56
CA THR A 43 -17.96 7.93 2.74
C THR A 43 -17.28 7.47 4.04
N GLU A 44 -17.65 8.05 5.18
CA GLU A 44 -17.18 7.56 6.49
C GLU A 44 -17.54 6.07 6.71
N HIS A 45 -18.71 5.64 6.24
CA HIS A 45 -19.11 4.24 6.31
C HIS A 45 -18.17 3.34 5.50
N ASP A 46 -17.83 3.76 4.28
CA ASP A 46 -16.90 3.04 3.42
C ASP A 46 -15.49 2.99 4.03
N PHE A 47 -15.01 4.12 4.54
CA PHE A 47 -13.71 4.24 5.21
C PHE A 47 -13.58 3.26 6.38
N ASN A 48 -14.58 3.26 7.26
CA ASN A 48 -14.64 2.34 8.39
C ASN A 48 -14.79 0.87 7.95
N THR A 49 -15.54 0.61 6.88
CA THR A 49 -15.74 -0.76 6.38
C THR A 49 -14.45 -1.32 5.80
N VAL A 50 -13.75 -0.56 4.97
CA VAL A 50 -12.48 -0.95 4.35
C VAL A 50 -11.42 -1.23 5.43
N THR A 51 -11.20 -0.27 6.34
CA THR A 51 -10.14 -0.37 7.36
C THR A 51 -10.39 -1.52 8.34
N ARG A 52 -11.63 -1.71 8.80
CA ARG A 52 -11.99 -2.83 9.68
C ARG A 52 -11.88 -4.17 8.99
N LEU A 53 -12.24 -4.27 7.71
CA LEU A 53 -12.13 -5.52 6.98
C LEU A 53 -10.66 -5.92 6.77
N LEU A 54 -9.81 -4.97 6.40
CA LEU A 54 -8.37 -5.23 6.26
C LEU A 54 -7.72 -5.56 7.61
N HIS A 55 -8.13 -4.90 8.70
CA HIS A 55 -7.69 -5.28 10.05
C HIS A 55 -8.12 -6.72 10.38
N LYS A 56 -9.39 -7.08 10.14
CA LYS A 56 -9.90 -8.45 10.35
C LYS A 56 -9.07 -9.50 9.60
N ILE A 57 -8.70 -9.22 8.35
CA ILE A 57 -7.91 -10.13 7.52
C ILE A 57 -6.47 -10.25 8.04
N TYR A 58 -5.82 -9.14 8.39
CA TYR A 58 -4.37 -9.09 8.58
C TYR A 58 -3.90 -9.09 10.03
N ALA A 59 -4.76 -8.77 11.01
CA ALA A 59 -4.41 -8.90 12.42
C ALA A 59 -3.94 -10.31 12.81
N PRO A 60 -4.62 -11.42 12.43
CA PRO A 60 -4.12 -12.76 12.72
C PRO A 60 -2.80 -13.07 12.01
N VAL A 61 -2.59 -12.56 10.80
CA VAL A 61 -1.35 -12.77 10.03
C VAL A 61 -0.16 -12.08 10.70
N VAL A 62 -0.34 -10.85 11.17
CA VAL A 62 0.70 -10.12 11.91
C VAL A 62 1.01 -10.81 13.24
N LEU A 63 -0.02 -11.25 13.96
CA LEU A 63 0.14 -11.97 15.23
C LEU A 63 0.93 -13.27 15.02
N GLU A 64 0.58 -14.07 14.02
CA GLU A 64 1.29 -15.31 13.71
C GLU A 64 2.76 -15.06 13.33
N LYS A 65 3.01 -14.03 12.52
CA LYS A 65 4.35 -13.72 12.02
C LYS A 65 5.28 -13.13 13.07
N SER A 66 4.75 -12.32 13.99
CA SER A 66 5.56 -11.46 14.87
C SER A 66 5.34 -11.70 16.36
N GLY A 67 4.24 -12.34 16.75
CA GLY A 67 3.78 -12.38 18.14
C GLY A 67 3.19 -11.06 18.65
N LEU A 68 3.12 -10.02 17.81
CA LEU A 68 2.64 -8.68 18.17
C LEU A 68 1.26 -8.39 17.60
N GLN A 69 0.59 -7.38 18.14
CA GLN A 69 -0.74 -6.98 17.69
C GLN A 69 -0.65 -6.01 16.50
N LEU A 70 -1.55 -6.19 15.52
CA LEU A 70 -1.82 -5.17 14.51
C LEU A 70 -2.85 -4.17 15.05
N VAL A 71 -2.49 -2.89 15.03
CA VAL A 71 -3.40 -1.78 15.33
C VAL A 71 -3.76 -1.07 14.03
N MET A 72 -5.05 -0.84 13.81
CA MET A 72 -5.56 -0.04 12.70
C MET A 72 -6.06 1.30 13.25
N ASN A 73 -5.21 2.32 13.19
CA ASN A 73 -5.54 3.67 13.65
C ASN A 73 -6.13 4.50 12.49
N ALA A 74 -7.43 4.31 12.25
CA ALA A 74 -8.15 4.95 11.16
C ALA A 74 -8.99 6.13 11.70
N THR A 75 -8.58 7.37 11.41
CA THR A 75 -9.19 8.59 11.97
C THR A 75 -9.91 9.40 10.89
N TRP A 76 -11.23 9.22 10.78
CA TRP A 76 -12.04 9.90 9.75
C TRP A 76 -11.96 11.44 9.81
N ASN A 77 -11.89 12.02 11.01
CA ASN A 77 -11.86 13.48 11.18
C ASN A 77 -10.47 14.10 10.95
N ASP A 78 -9.42 13.28 10.81
CA ASP A 78 -8.10 13.75 10.41
C ASP A 78 -8.18 14.21 8.94
N ASP A 79 -7.78 15.44 8.68
CA ASP A 79 -7.84 16.06 7.36
C ASP A 79 -6.57 15.85 6.54
N THR A 80 -5.52 15.25 7.12
CA THR A 80 -4.25 14.96 6.44
C THR A 80 -4.45 14.05 5.23
N VAL A 81 -3.81 14.37 4.11
CA VAL A 81 -3.79 13.51 2.91
C VAL A 81 -2.59 12.58 2.96
N ASN A 82 -2.63 11.64 3.90
CA ASN A 82 -1.63 10.58 4.00
C ASN A 82 -2.15 9.33 4.73
N ALA A 83 -1.38 8.26 4.63
CA ALA A 83 -1.44 7.06 5.46
C ALA A 83 0.01 6.66 5.74
N TYR A 84 0.27 5.98 6.85
CA TYR A 84 1.62 5.55 7.18
C TYR A 84 1.64 4.35 8.13
N ALA A 85 2.75 3.61 8.12
CA ALA A 85 3.00 2.46 8.97
C ALA A 85 4.10 2.74 9.98
N THR A 86 3.91 2.30 11.22
CA THR A 86 4.90 2.39 12.30
C THR A 86 5.03 1.04 13.00
N ARG A 87 6.19 0.82 13.64
CA ARG A 87 6.37 -0.28 14.60
C ARG A 87 6.79 0.29 15.93
N GLU A 88 6.01 -0.03 16.95
CA GLU A 88 6.28 0.26 18.35
C GLU A 88 6.71 -1.03 19.05
N VAL A 89 7.00 -0.97 20.36
CA VAL A 89 7.57 -2.09 21.12
C VAL A 89 6.65 -3.32 21.10
N ASP A 90 5.34 -3.10 21.15
CA ASP A 90 4.30 -4.11 21.31
C ASP A 90 3.29 -4.17 20.14
N THR A 91 3.36 -3.22 19.21
CA THR A 91 2.37 -3.04 18.15
C THR A 91 3.01 -2.74 16.79
N TRP A 92 2.39 -3.30 15.74
CA TRP A 92 2.56 -2.83 14.38
C TRP A 92 1.31 -2.02 14.04
N THR A 93 1.48 -0.77 13.64
CA THR A 93 0.36 0.16 13.52
C THR A 93 0.27 0.69 12.10
N VAL A 94 -0.92 0.62 11.53
CA VAL A 94 -1.28 1.31 10.28
C VAL A 94 -2.14 2.51 10.63
N HIS A 95 -1.68 3.70 10.25
CA HIS A 95 -2.36 4.96 10.44
C HIS A 95 -3.01 5.38 9.12
N VAL A 96 -4.30 5.72 9.17
CA VAL A 96 -5.06 6.14 7.99
C VAL A 96 -5.83 7.40 8.33
N ALA A 97 -5.48 8.52 7.71
CA ALA A 97 -6.21 9.76 7.87
C ALA A 97 -7.45 9.79 6.98
N GLY A 98 -8.49 10.52 7.39
CA GLY A 98 -9.69 10.68 6.56
C GLY A 98 -9.45 11.55 5.32
N GLY A 99 -8.47 12.45 5.36
CA GLY A 99 -8.17 13.35 4.24
C GLY A 99 -7.79 12.60 2.96
N ILE A 100 -6.98 11.55 3.06
CA ILE A 100 -6.64 10.70 1.90
C ILE A 100 -7.86 9.97 1.34
N ALA A 101 -8.80 9.54 2.19
CA ALA A 101 -10.03 8.90 1.74
C ALA A 101 -10.96 9.85 0.97
N ARG A 102 -10.87 11.15 1.27
CA ARG A 102 -11.64 12.21 0.59
C ARG A 102 -10.89 12.84 -0.59
N ALA A 103 -9.67 12.41 -0.88
CA ALA A 103 -8.89 12.94 -1.98
C ALA A 103 -9.53 12.63 -3.33
N LYS A 104 -9.41 13.56 -4.29
CA LYS A 104 -10.00 13.43 -5.61
C LYS A 104 -9.46 12.19 -6.33
N GLY A 105 -10.36 11.39 -6.88
CA GLY A 105 -10.05 10.12 -7.54
C GLY A 105 -9.99 8.92 -6.60
N MET A 106 -10.19 9.10 -5.28
CA MET A 106 -10.22 8.00 -4.32
C MET A 106 -11.57 7.26 -4.35
N THR A 107 -11.51 5.95 -4.51
CA THR A 107 -12.64 5.00 -4.38
C THR A 107 -12.43 4.09 -3.17
N LYS A 108 -13.43 3.26 -2.83
CA LYS A 108 -13.27 2.26 -1.75
C LYS A 108 -12.10 1.31 -2.04
N ASP A 109 -11.92 0.96 -3.30
CA ASP A 109 -10.87 0.03 -3.73
C ASP A 109 -9.49 0.66 -3.72
N SER A 110 -9.35 1.93 -4.13
CA SER A 110 -8.06 2.62 -3.99
C SER A 110 -7.75 2.99 -2.54
N LEU A 111 -8.76 3.21 -1.69
CA LEU A 111 -8.53 3.31 -0.24
C LEU A 111 -8.03 1.97 0.32
N ALA A 112 -8.64 0.85 -0.08
CA ALA A 112 -8.15 -0.47 0.29
C ALA A 112 -6.72 -0.69 -0.18
N LEU A 113 -6.37 -0.20 -1.38
CA LEU A 113 -5.01 -0.23 -1.89
C LEU A 113 -4.04 0.56 -1.02
N VAL A 114 -4.40 1.78 -0.60
CA VAL A 114 -3.57 2.61 0.30
C VAL A 114 -3.31 1.87 1.62
N VAL A 115 -4.34 1.32 2.25
CA VAL A 115 -4.16 0.55 3.50
C VAL A 115 -3.33 -0.72 3.27
N CYS A 116 -3.52 -1.38 2.13
CA CYS A 116 -2.73 -2.54 1.71
C CYS A 116 -1.25 -2.18 1.45
N HIS A 117 -0.96 -0.98 0.98
CA HIS A 117 0.42 -0.47 0.86
C HIS A 117 1.08 -0.37 2.23
N GLU A 118 0.39 0.21 3.22
CA GLU A 118 0.92 0.32 4.59
C GLU A 118 1.14 -1.06 5.24
N LEU A 119 0.19 -1.99 5.06
CA LEU A 119 0.37 -3.38 5.45
C LEU A 119 1.54 -4.04 4.70
N GLY A 120 1.79 -3.61 3.46
CA GLY A 120 2.92 -4.01 2.63
C GLY A 120 4.27 -3.63 3.22
N HIS A 121 4.39 -2.50 3.94
CA HIS A 121 5.61 -2.21 4.68
C HIS A 121 5.90 -3.28 5.75
N HIS A 122 4.86 -3.80 6.40
CA HIS A 122 5.01 -4.82 7.44
C HIS A 122 5.22 -6.23 6.90
N LEU A 123 4.55 -6.59 5.80
CA LEU A 123 4.39 -7.97 5.32
C LEU A 123 4.95 -8.22 3.91
N GLY A 124 5.40 -7.16 3.22
CA GLY A 124 5.87 -7.18 1.84
C GLY A 124 7.12 -8.03 1.59
N GLY A 125 7.94 -8.20 2.63
CA GLY A 125 9.25 -8.84 2.55
C GLY A 125 10.27 -8.01 1.79
N ALA A 126 11.29 -8.67 1.26
CA ALA A 126 12.36 -8.03 0.50
C ALA A 126 11.89 -7.56 -0.90
N PRO A 127 12.48 -6.46 -1.43
CA PRO A 127 13.51 -5.63 -0.82
C PRO A 127 12.97 -4.69 0.27
N ARG A 128 13.75 -4.52 1.34
CA ARG A 128 13.47 -3.61 2.45
C ARG A 128 14.30 -2.34 2.33
N THR A 129 13.82 -1.26 2.92
CA THR A 129 14.64 -0.06 3.09
C THR A 129 15.83 -0.38 4.01
N PHE A 130 16.89 0.43 3.95
CA PHE A 130 17.93 0.44 4.97
C PHE A 130 17.75 1.57 6.00
N LEU A 131 16.72 2.40 5.82
CA LEU A 131 16.22 3.33 6.83
C LEU A 131 15.35 2.57 7.85
N TYR A 132 14.99 3.23 8.94
CA TYR A 132 14.00 2.70 9.87
C TYR A 132 14.38 1.30 10.41
N ASP A 133 15.66 1.12 10.76
CA ASP A 133 16.25 -0.15 11.20
C ASP A 133 16.05 -1.33 10.22
N GLY A 134 15.74 -1.02 8.96
CA GLY A 134 15.53 -1.96 7.88
C GLY A 134 14.25 -2.79 7.98
N TRP A 135 13.29 -2.38 8.82
CA TRP A 135 12.05 -3.14 8.97
C TRP A 135 11.04 -2.98 7.83
N PRO A 136 10.84 -1.80 7.21
CA PRO A 136 9.80 -1.69 6.19
C PRO A 136 10.26 -2.29 4.86
N SER A 137 9.35 -2.97 4.16
CA SER A 137 9.50 -3.16 2.71
C SER A 137 9.67 -1.80 2.02
N ALA A 138 10.51 -1.74 0.99
CA ALA A 138 10.68 -0.52 0.21
C ALA A 138 9.34 -0.08 -0.43
N GLU A 139 9.18 1.21 -0.70
CA GLU A 139 7.98 1.81 -1.32
C GLU A 139 7.42 1.01 -2.51
N GLY A 140 8.27 0.70 -3.50
CA GLY A 140 7.85 -0.11 -4.65
C GLY A 140 7.49 -1.55 -4.29
N GLN A 141 8.10 -2.11 -3.25
CA GLN A 141 7.76 -3.45 -2.76
C GLN A 141 6.44 -3.47 -2.00
N ALA A 142 6.13 -2.42 -1.24
CA ALA A 142 4.86 -2.22 -0.57
C ALA A 142 3.71 -2.09 -1.59
N ASP A 143 3.88 -1.26 -2.62
CA ASP A 143 2.96 -1.18 -3.77
C ASP A 143 2.74 -2.55 -4.41
N TYR A 144 3.83 -3.24 -4.74
CA TYR A 144 3.75 -4.54 -5.40
C TYR A 144 3.02 -5.58 -4.55
N TRP A 145 3.29 -5.64 -3.24
CA TRP A 145 2.60 -6.56 -2.32
C TRP A 145 1.12 -6.21 -2.16
N ALA A 146 0.80 -4.91 -2.14
CA ALA A 146 -0.57 -4.43 -2.02
C ALA A 146 -1.46 -4.99 -3.15
N SER A 147 -1.01 -4.90 -4.40
CA SER A 147 -1.79 -5.39 -5.55
C SER A 147 -1.63 -6.89 -5.83
N SER A 148 -0.47 -7.49 -5.55
CA SER A 148 -0.24 -8.91 -5.84
C SER A 148 -0.79 -9.87 -4.79
N LYS A 149 -1.01 -9.40 -3.54
CA LYS A 149 -1.47 -10.24 -2.43
C LYS A 149 -2.62 -9.62 -1.66
N CYS A 150 -2.47 -8.38 -1.21
CA CYS A 150 -3.41 -7.82 -0.24
C CYS A 150 -4.81 -7.61 -0.78
N LEU A 151 -4.92 -6.93 -1.91
CA LEU A 151 -6.21 -6.71 -2.57
C LEU A 151 -6.89 -8.01 -2.98
N LYS A 152 -6.12 -9.06 -3.33
CA LYS A 152 -6.69 -10.38 -3.64
C LYS A 152 -7.41 -10.98 -2.43
N ASN A 153 -6.80 -10.92 -1.25
CA ASN A 153 -7.41 -11.41 -0.01
C ASN A 153 -8.60 -10.54 0.40
N TYR A 154 -8.48 -9.22 0.26
CA TYR A 154 -9.58 -8.28 0.51
C TYR A 154 -10.82 -8.58 -0.36
N TYR A 155 -10.64 -8.78 -1.67
CA TYR A 155 -11.74 -9.10 -2.58
C TYR A 155 -12.32 -10.51 -2.37
N ALA A 156 -11.48 -11.48 -2.00
CA ALA A 156 -11.94 -12.82 -1.64
C ALA A 156 -12.88 -12.80 -0.41
N GLU A 157 -12.56 -11.99 0.61
CA GLU A 157 -13.39 -11.84 1.81
C GLU A 157 -14.72 -11.11 1.53
N LEU A 158 -14.76 -10.23 0.53
CA LEU A 158 -16.00 -9.64 0.00
C LEU A 158 -16.87 -10.66 -0.79
N LYS A 159 -16.49 -11.95 -0.78
CA LYS A 159 -17.19 -13.09 -1.39
C LYS A 159 -17.45 -12.97 -2.90
N ASN A 160 -16.75 -12.09 -3.60
CA ASN A 160 -16.97 -11.80 -5.03
C ASN A 160 -18.42 -11.41 -5.41
N GLU A 161 -19.32 -11.20 -4.43
CA GLU A 161 -20.77 -11.13 -4.66
C GLU A 161 -21.27 -9.74 -5.07
N ASP A 162 -20.47 -8.68 -4.95
CA ASP A 162 -20.89 -7.31 -5.27
C ASP A 162 -19.88 -6.55 -6.13
N VAL A 163 -19.50 -7.10 -7.28
CA VAL A 163 -18.82 -6.31 -8.31
C VAL A 163 -19.37 -6.67 -9.68
N SER A 164 -20.49 -6.03 -10.01
CA SER A 164 -20.72 -5.71 -11.40
C SER A 164 -19.52 -4.89 -11.87
N ILE A 165 -18.78 -5.39 -12.86
CA ILE A 165 -17.88 -4.56 -13.65
C ILE A 165 -18.80 -3.64 -14.48
N ASN A 166 -19.45 -2.68 -13.81
CA ASN A 166 -20.44 -1.78 -14.40
C ASN A 166 -19.80 -0.54 -15.01
N GLU A 167 -18.46 -0.48 -15.01
CA GLU A 167 -17.69 0.69 -15.38
C GLU A 167 -16.99 0.50 -16.73
N ASN A 168 -16.62 1.63 -17.34
CA ASN A 168 -15.82 1.71 -18.56
C ASN A 168 -14.41 1.17 -18.30
N VAL A 169 -14.26 -0.15 -18.22
CA VAL A 169 -12.97 -0.80 -18.06
C VAL A 169 -12.16 -0.60 -19.33
N PRO A 170 -10.93 -0.06 -19.24
CA PRO A 170 -10.08 0.07 -20.40
C PRO A 170 -9.83 -1.27 -21.09
N GLU A 171 -9.87 -1.31 -22.42
CA GLU A 171 -9.69 -2.54 -23.19
C GLU A 171 -8.37 -3.25 -22.85
N LYS A 172 -7.31 -2.47 -22.61
CA LYS A 172 -5.99 -2.97 -22.18
C LYS A 172 -6.07 -3.78 -20.87
N VAL A 173 -6.85 -3.33 -19.89
CA VAL A 173 -7.05 -4.04 -18.61
C VAL A 173 -7.72 -5.39 -18.84
N ILE A 174 -8.80 -5.40 -19.65
CA ILE A 174 -9.52 -6.64 -19.98
C ILE A 174 -8.56 -7.62 -20.67
N LYS A 175 -7.82 -7.15 -21.68
CA LYS A 175 -6.88 -7.95 -22.46
C LYS A 175 -5.78 -8.55 -21.60
N ASP A 176 -5.11 -7.74 -20.78
CA ASP A 176 -3.96 -8.16 -19.99
C ASP A 176 -4.38 -9.10 -18.85
N CYS A 177 -5.50 -8.82 -18.17
CA CYS A 177 -6.03 -9.74 -17.17
C CYS A 177 -6.51 -11.07 -17.77
N ASN A 178 -7.20 -11.04 -18.92
CA ASN A 178 -7.61 -12.28 -19.63
C ASN A 178 -6.43 -13.09 -20.14
N PHE A 179 -5.30 -12.44 -20.45
CA PHE A 179 -4.09 -13.15 -20.87
C PHE A 179 -3.60 -14.07 -19.73
N VAL A 180 -3.58 -13.56 -18.50
CA VAL A 180 -3.03 -14.24 -17.32
C VAL A 180 -4.04 -15.17 -16.65
N TYR A 181 -5.26 -14.70 -16.40
CA TYR A 181 -6.25 -15.42 -15.60
C TYR A 181 -7.38 -15.96 -16.47
N LYS A 182 -7.61 -17.27 -16.38
CA LYS A 182 -8.71 -17.95 -17.10
C LYS A 182 -9.92 -18.22 -16.20
N ASN A 183 -9.72 -18.23 -14.89
CA ASN A 183 -10.79 -18.33 -13.91
C ASN A 183 -11.52 -16.99 -13.80
N LEU A 184 -12.86 -17.01 -13.85
CA LEU A 184 -13.68 -15.80 -13.81
C LEU A 184 -13.51 -15.00 -12.50
N GLY A 185 -13.35 -15.67 -11.36
CA GLY A 185 -13.11 -15.01 -10.08
C GLY A 185 -11.77 -14.28 -10.06
N GLU A 186 -10.70 -14.94 -10.47
CA GLU A 186 -9.37 -14.32 -10.54
C GLU A 186 -9.29 -13.21 -11.59
N LEU A 187 -9.99 -13.37 -12.73
CA LEU A 187 -10.12 -12.33 -13.75
C LEU A 187 -10.77 -11.07 -13.16
N LYS A 188 -11.89 -11.21 -12.44
CA LYS A 188 -12.57 -10.09 -11.77
C LYS A 188 -11.67 -9.41 -10.74
N ILE A 189 -10.93 -10.19 -9.95
CA ILE A 189 -9.96 -9.69 -8.97
C ILE A 189 -8.85 -8.89 -9.67
N CYS A 190 -8.31 -9.39 -10.78
CA CYS A 190 -7.29 -8.69 -11.57
C CYS A 190 -7.81 -7.35 -12.09
N ILE A 191 -8.99 -7.35 -12.72
CA ILE A 191 -9.60 -6.12 -13.26
C ILE A 191 -9.83 -5.10 -12.15
N ARG A 192 -10.43 -5.52 -11.03
CA ARG A 192 -10.72 -4.62 -9.90
C ARG A 192 -9.45 -4.04 -9.29
N THR A 193 -8.39 -4.85 -9.17
CA THR A 193 -7.07 -4.40 -8.72
C THR A 193 -6.49 -3.33 -9.66
N MET A 194 -6.64 -3.50 -10.97
CA MET A 194 -6.17 -2.51 -11.95
C MET A 194 -7.00 -1.21 -11.90
N LEU A 195 -8.31 -1.29 -11.70
CA LEU A 195 -9.16 -0.11 -11.53
C LEU A 195 -8.84 0.66 -10.23
N ALA A 196 -8.54 -0.07 -9.14
CA ALA A 196 -8.04 0.53 -7.89
C ALA A 196 -6.72 1.27 -8.12
N SER A 197 -5.82 0.65 -8.90
CA SER A 197 -4.52 1.23 -9.26
C SER A 197 -4.69 2.48 -10.13
N LEU A 198 -5.65 2.50 -11.07
CA LEU A 198 -5.98 3.68 -11.88
C LEU A 198 -6.55 4.81 -11.03
N SER A 199 -7.49 4.49 -10.12
CA SER A 199 -8.04 5.46 -9.17
C SER A 199 -6.93 6.09 -8.30
N PHE A 200 -6.00 5.27 -7.81
CA PHE A 200 -4.83 5.75 -7.07
C PHE A 200 -3.91 6.61 -7.94
N ALA A 201 -3.66 6.23 -9.20
CA ALA A 201 -2.90 7.04 -10.15
C ALA A 201 -3.56 8.40 -10.43
N HIS A 202 -4.89 8.45 -10.55
CA HIS A 202 -5.63 9.69 -10.65
C HIS A 202 -5.42 10.57 -9.41
N PHE A 203 -5.44 9.99 -8.20
CA PHE A 203 -5.09 10.71 -6.99
C PHE A 203 -3.66 11.28 -7.05
N LEU A 204 -2.66 10.46 -7.41
CA LEU A 204 -1.26 10.90 -7.51
C LEU A 204 -1.09 12.09 -8.46
N ASN A 205 -1.87 12.16 -9.55
CA ASN A 205 -1.85 13.27 -10.50
C ASN A 205 -2.35 14.61 -9.91
N HIS A 206 -3.05 14.58 -8.79
CA HIS A 206 -3.53 15.78 -8.09
C HIS A 206 -2.64 16.21 -6.92
N LEU A 207 -1.52 15.50 -6.68
CA LEU A 207 -0.54 15.95 -5.70
C LEU A 207 0.23 17.18 -6.23
N PRO A 208 0.64 18.12 -5.36
CA PRO A 208 1.30 19.37 -5.78
C PRO A 208 2.55 19.15 -6.65
N ASP A 209 3.32 18.09 -6.36
CA ASP A 209 4.57 17.77 -7.07
C ASP A 209 4.37 16.92 -8.35
N ALA A 210 3.13 16.63 -8.74
CA ALA A 210 2.83 15.82 -9.91
C ALA A 210 3.11 16.59 -11.21
N LYS A 211 4.29 16.34 -11.82
CA LYS A 211 4.71 17.01 -13.06
C LYS A 211 4.17 16.37 -14.33
N THR A 212 3.89 15.07 -14.30
CA THR A 212 3.46 14.30 -15.47
C THR A 212 2.33 13.37 -15.05
N PRO A 213 1.15 13.50 -15.68
CA PRO A 213 0.05 12.59 -15.40
C PRO A 213 0.43 11.14 -15.71
N VAL A 214 0.06 10.23 -14.81
CA VAL A 214 0.12 8.80 -15.06
C VAL A 214 -0.79 8.43 -16.24
N SER A 215 -0.29 7.57 -17.12
CA SER A 215 -1.02 7.02 -18.26
C SER A 215 -1.08 5.50 -18.18
N ILE A 216 -2.23 4.93 -18.51
CA ILE A 216 -2.43 3.48 -18.61
C ILE A 216 -1.75 2.87 -19.85
N ASP A 217 -1.53 3.68 -20.87
CA ASP A 217 -0.94 3.27 -22.15
C ASP A 217 0.58 3.49 -22.19
N ALA A 218 1.14 4.07 -21.14
CA ALA A 218 2.58 4.28 -20.98
C ALA A 218 3.18 3.36 -19.90
N ALA A 219 4.49 3.18 -19.97
CA ALA A 219 5.30 2.60 -18.91
C ALA A 219 6.48 3.52 -18.62
N ASP A 220 6.95 3.56 -17.37
CA ASP A 220 8.19 4.23 -17.00
C ASP A 220 9.38 3.44 -17.57
N ASP A 221 10.04 4.01 -18.57
CA ASP A 221 11.13 3.40 -19.32
C ASP A 221 12.47 3.37 -18.56
N ARG A 222 12.51 3.95 -17.36
CA ARG A 222 13.68 3.97 -16.51
C ARG A 222 14.14 2.56 -16.18
N ILE A 223 15.45 2.37 -16.22
CA ILE A 223 16.12 1.16 -15.74
C ILE A 223 17.09 1.58 -14.64
N VAL A 224 16.82 1.16 -13.41
CA VAL A 224 17.67 1.49 -12.26
C VAL A 224 18.96 0.68 -12.26
N LYS A 225 20.06 1.28 -11.81
CA LYS A 225 21.35 0.59 -11.63
C LYS A 225 21.43 -0.23 -10.34
N GLY A 226 20.50 0.01 -9.42
CA GLY A 226 20.30 -0.69 -8.15
C GLY A 226 18.86 -0.46 -7.68
N THR A 227 18.32 -1.40 -6.91
CA THR A 227 16.95 -1.30 -6.39
C THR A 227 16.79 -0.01 -5.57
N ASN A 228 15.75 0.76 -5.87
CA ASN A 228 15.38 1.94 -5.09
C ASN A 228 14.66 1.48 -3.82
N THR A 229 15.39 1.44 -2.70
CA THR A 229 14.88 0.98 -1.41
C THR A 229 14.44 2.10 -0.49
N ASN A 230 14.82 3.34 -0.77
CA ASN A 230 14.77 4.44 0.20
C ASN A 230 13.99 5.67 -0.24
N ASN A 231 13.55 5.72 -1.50
CA ASN A 231 12.80 6.83 -2.04
C ASN A 231 11.53 6.31 -2.71
N TYR A 232 10.55 7.20 -2.84
CA TYR A 232 9.38 6.96 -3.65
C TYR A 232 9.74 6.75 -5.12
N PRO A 233 9.27 5.65 -5.76
CA PRO A 233 9.23 5.59 -7.21
C PRO A 233 8.38 6.73 -7.77
N ARG A 234 8.63 7.11 -9.03
CA ARG A 234 7.80 8.12 -9.71
C ARG A 234 6.35 7.64 -9.83
N PRO A 235 5.36 8.55 -9.93
CA PRO A 235 3.95 8.17 -10.04
C PRO A 235 3.66 7.10 -11.12
N GLN A 236 4.22 7.26 -12.33
CA GLN A 236 4.07 6.24 -13.39
C GLN A 236 4.65 4.89 -12.97
N CYS A 237 5.86 4.87 -12.41
CA CYS A 237 6.50 3.65 -11.94
C CYS A 237 5.72 2.95 -10.81
N ARG A 238 5.08 3.72 -9.91
CA ARG A 238 4.19 3.18 -8.87
C ARG A 238 2.96 2.52 -9.50
N PHE A 239 2.31 3.20 -10.43
CA PHE A 239 1.21 2.61 -11.19
C PHE A 239 1.62 1.34 -11.94
N ASP A 240 2.75 1.36 -12.65
CA ASP A 240 3.27 0.18 -13.36
C ASP A 240 3.53 -0.98 -12.38
N THR A 241 3.98 -0.67 -11.17
CA THR A 241 4.28 -1.66 -10.13
C THR A 241 3.00 -2.31 -9.61
N LEU A 242 1.98 -1.49 -9.34
CA LEU A 242 0.66 -1.95 -8.95
C LEU A 242 0.02 -2.79 -10.06
N TYR A 243 0.13 -2.34 -11.32
CA TYR A 243 -0.36 -3.02 -12.51
C TYR A 243 0.29 -4.39 -12.69
N GLN A 244 1.62 -4.47 -12.57
CA GLN A 244 2.33 -5.75 -12.63
C GLN A 244 1.95 -6.64 -11.44
N GLY A 245 1.83 -6.11 -10.22
CA GLY A 245 1.41 -6.92 -9.09
C GLY A 245 0.03 -7.58 -9.29
N ALA A 246 -0.94 -6.89 -9.91
CA ALA A 246 -2.24 -7.46 -10.27
C ALA A 246 -2.10 -8.69 -11.22
N LEU A 247 -1.12 -8.66 -12.11
CA LEU A 247 -0.82 -9.73 -13.07
C LEU A 247 0.02 -10.88 -12.47
N CYS A 248 0.52 -10.74 -11.25
CA CYS A 248 1.33 -11.79 -10.65
C CYS A 248 0.49 -13.00 -10.24
N THR A 249 0.83 -14.18 -10.76
CA THR A 249 0.09 -15.43 -10.51
C THR A 249 0.51 -16.20 -9.26
N VAL A 250 1.53 -15.73 -8.53
CA VAL A 250 1.89 -16.33 -7.23
C VAL A 250 0.75 -16.09 -6.24
N GLY A 251 0.33 -17.16 -5.56
CA GLY A 251 -0.80 -17.12 -4.62
C GLY A 251 -0.63 -16.08 -3.50
N SER A 252 -1.73 -15.46 -3.09
CA SER A 252 -1.75 -14.47 -2.01
C SER A 252 -1.43 -15.07 -0.64
N ASN A 253 -1.61 -16.38 -0.47
CA ASN A 253 -1.26 -17.16 0.71
C ASN A 253 0.21 -17.63 0.76
N VAL A 254 0.97 -17.49 -0.33
CA VAL A 254 2.38 -17.87 -0.35
C VAL A 254 3.18 -16.82 0.44
N ALA A 255 3.87 -17.28 1.49
CA ALA A 255 4.68 -16.43 2.35
C ALA A 255 5.80 -15.71 1.58
N THR A 256 6.08 -14.48 1.99
CA THR A 256 7.20 -13.66 1.50
C THR A 256 8.44 -13.90 2.36
N SER A 257 9.63 -13.68 1.78
CA SER A 257 10.87 -13.70 2.55
C SER A 257 11.33 -12.29 2.90
N GLU A 258 11.85 -12.12 4.10
CA GLU A 258 12.44 -10.86 4.58
C GLU A 258 13.81 -10.57 3.94
N THR A 259 14.47 -11.58 3.37
CA THR A 259 15.85 -11.48 2.87
C THR A 259 16.00 -11.85 1.41
N ASP A 260 15.12 -12.69 0.87
CA ASP A 260 15.13 -13.08 -0.53
C ASP A 260 13.92 -12.48 -1.26
N ALA A 261 14.20 -11.47 -2.07
CA ALA A 261 13.17 -10.79 -2.85
C ALA A 261 12.42 -11.74 -3.79
N LYS A 262 12.96 -12.92 -4.12
CA LYS A 262 12.34 -13.87 -5.05
C LYS A 262 11.23 -14.70 -4.40
N ILE A 263 11.28 -14.95 -3.10
CA ILE A 263 10.34 -15.86 -2.44
C ILE A 263 8.98 -15.17 -2.29
N GLY A 264 7.93 -15.87 -2.74
CA GLY A 264 6.54 -15.41 -2.63
C GLY A 264 6.12 -14.38 -3.67
N HIS A 265 6.98 -14.03 -4.63
CA HIS A 265 6.71 -13.00 -5.65
C HIS A 265 6.99 -13.51 -7.06
N CYS A 266 6.45 -12.83 -8.08
CA CYS A 266 6.79 -13.09 -9.47
C CYS A 266 8.15 -12.47 -9.80
N ASN A 267 9.06 -13.27 -10.39
CA ASN A 267 10.45 -12.84 -10.67
C ASN A 267 10.91 -13.10 -12.11
N ASP A 268 10.12 -13.80 -12.91
CA ASP A 268 10.46 -14.01 -14.33
C ASP A 268 10.19 -12.72 -15.08
N THR A 269 11.26 -11.97 -15.39
CA THR A 269 11.19 -10.68 -16.09
C THR A 269 10.66 -10.80 -17.52
N ASN A 270 10.51 -12.01 -18.04
CA ASN A 270 9.94 -12.28 -19.36
C ASN A 270 8.42 -12.56 -19.31
N ARG A 271 7.82 -12.55 -18.12
CA ARG A 271 6.38 -12.80 -17.93
C ARG A 271 5.68 -11.60 -17.31
N PRO A 272 4.37 -11.41 -17.60
CA PRO A 272 3.54 -10.50 -16.82
C PRO A 272 3.62 -10.85 -15.33
N GLY A 273 3.58 -9.82 -14.49
CA GLY A 273 3.70 -10.00 -13.05
C GLY A 273 5.06 -9.57 -12.49
N ALA A 274 6.10 -9.42 -13.31
CA ALA A 274 7.41 -9.04 -12.81
C ALA A 274 7.45 -7.58 -12.30
N ARG A 275 8.15 -7.36 -11.19
CA ARG A 275 8.39 -6.01 -10.65
C ARG A 275 9.10 -5.11 -11.68
N PRO A 276 8.61 -3.89 -11.93
CA PRO A 276 9.18 -2.99 -12.94
C PRO A 276 10.63 -2.56 -12.68
N ARG A 277 11.40 -2.42 -13.77
CA ARG A 277 12.81 -1.98 -13.73
C ARG A 277 13.00 -0.50 -13.40
N CYS A 278 11.92 0.29 -13.36
CA CYS A 278 11.94 1.70 -12.99
C CYS A 278 12.22 1.92 -11.49
N TRP A 279 12.12 0.88 -10.66
CA TRP A 279 12.54 0.89 -9.26
C TRP A 279 13.27 -0.38 -8.79
N TYR A 280 13.01 -1.54 -9.39
CA TYR A 280 13.57 -2.83 -8.96
C TYR A 280 14.71 -3.29 -9.87
N LYS A 281 15.80 -3.79 -9.29
CA LYS A 281 16.86 -4.49 -10.01
C LYS A 281 16.78 -5.99 -9.69
N PRO A 282 16.29 -6.82 -10.63
CA PRO A 282 16.14 -8.28 -10.46
C PRO A 282 17.44 -9.05 -10.22
#